data_AF-A0AAE1F0B1-F1
#
_entry.id   AF-A0AAE1F0B1-F1
#
_cell.length_a   1.000
_cell.length_b   1.000
_cell.length_c   1.000
_cell.angle_alpha   90.00
_cell.angle_beta   90.00
_cell.angle_gamma   90.00
#
_symmetry.space_group_name_H-M   'P 1'
#
loop_
_entity.id
_entity.type
_entity.pdbx_description
1 polymer ?
#
loop_
_entity_poly.entity_id
_entity_poly.type
_entity_poly.pdbx_seq_one_letter_code
_entity_poly.pdbx_strand_id
1 'polypeptide(L)'
;VIKDIMEDVIENKLEERHFPFLAGRSAVLPRTGAPSSVRYAYNWHKDKGAKNMPRLIVFVVGGITYSEMRAAYEVTKSGKNWEVVIGSTHILTPKEFLSDLRNLS
;
A
#
# COMPACT_ATOMS: atom_id res chain seq x y z
N VAL A 1 4.02 12.75 8.13
CA VAL A 1 2.68 12.78 7.49
C VAL A 1 2.39 11.50 6.72
N ILE A 2 2.99 11.25 5.53
CA ILE A 2 2.63 10.03 4.77
C ILE A 2 2.92 8.74 5.55
N LYS A 3 4.02 8.74 6.33
CA LYS A 3 4.40 7.65 7.23
C LYS A 3 3.30 7.38 8.26
N ASP A 4 2.83 8.43 8.92
CA ASP A 4 1.79 8.35 9.95
C ASP A 4 0.50 7.79 9.36
N ILE A 5 0.10 8.24 8.16
CA ILE A 5 -1.06 7.70 7.44
C ILE A 5 -0.89 6.20 7.17
N MET A 6 0.28 5.76 6.71
CA MET A 6 0.54 4.33 6.46
C MET A 6 0.46 3.52 7.76
N GLU A 7 1.03 4.02 8.86
CA GLU A 7 1.02 3.35 10.16
C GLU A 7 -0.41 3.28 10.73
N ASP A 8 -1.18 4.35 10.63
CA ASP A 8 -2.57 4.43 11.09
C ASP A 8 -3.49 3.49 10.31
N VAL A 9 -3.27 3.31 9.00
CA VAL A 9 -4.00 2.32 8.20
C VAL A 9 -3.71 0.91 8.68
N ILE A 10 -2.42 0.60 8.89
CA ILE A 10 -2.01 -0.73 9.35
C ILE A 10 -2.53 -1.01 10.77
N GLU A 11 -2.63 0.01 11.62
CA GLU A 11 -3.22 -0.09 12.97
C GLU A 11 -4.76 -0.01 13.00
N ASN A 12 -5.41 0.19 11.86
CA ASN A 12 -6.85 0.44 11.74
C ASN A 12 -7.34 1.65 12.56
N LYS A 13 -6.49 2.66 12.77
CA LYS A 13 -6.80 3.91 13.49
C LYS A 13 -7.02 5.11 12.59
N LEU A 14 -6.83 4.97 11.27
CA LEU A 14 -7.05 6.06 10.32
C LEU A 14 -8.52 6.52 10.35
N GLU A 15 -8.71 7.82 10.50
CA GLU A 15 -10.05 8.42 10.55
C GLU A 15 -10.76 8.36 9.19
N GLU A 16 -11.88 7.62 9.14
CA GLU A 16 -12.70 7.48 7.92
C GLU A 16 -13.37 8.79 7.47
N ARG A 17 -13.48 9.78 8.37
CA ARG A 17 -14.02 11.11 8.02
C ARG A 17 -13.13 11.83 7.02
N HIS A 18 -11.81 11.69 7.20
CA HIS A 18 -10.82 12.28 6.30
C HIS A 18 -10.56 11.38 5.08
N PHE A 19 -10.65 10.06 5.25
CA PHE A 19 -10.39 9.08 4.21
C PHE A 19 -11.56 8.08 4.08
N PRO A 20 -12.67 8.46 3.43
CA PRO A 20 -13.84 7.60 3.30
C PRO A 20 -13.63 6.48 2.28
N PHE A 21 -14.26 5.33 2.52
CA PHE A 21 -14.35 4.26 1.53
C PHE A 21 -15.46 4.56 0.52
N LEU A 22 -15.12 4.67 -0.76
CA LEU A 22 -16.07 5.01 -1.83
C LEU A 22 -17.19 3.97 -2.03
N ALA A 23 -16.91 2.69 -1.78
CA ALA A 23 -17.87 1.59 -1.91
C ALA A 23 -18.40 1.08 -0.56
N GLY A 24 -18.19 1.85 0.52
CA GLY A 24 -18.39 1.38 1.89
C GLY A 24 -17.27 0.43 2.34
N ARG A 25 -17.11 0.29 3.66
CA ARG A 25 -16.16 -0.67 4.24
C ARG A 25 -16.74 -2.06 3.97
N SER A 26 -16.23 -2.75 2.94
CA SER A 26 -16.50 -4.18 2.79
C SER A 26 -16.00 -4.82 4.07
N ALA A 27 -16.94 -5.21 4.96
CA ALA A 27 -16.60 -5.93 6.16
C ALA A 27 -15.60 -7.01 5.74
N VAL A 28 -14.47 -7.09 6.43
CA VAL A 28 -13.49 -8.15 6.23
C VAL A 28 -14.27 -9.46 6.29
N LEU A 29 -14.66 -9.98 5.13
CA LEU A 29 -15.27 -11.30 5.05
C LEU A 29 -14.23 -12.20 5.73
N PRO A 30 -14.62 -12.98 6.75
CA PRO A 30 -13.73 -14.01 7.25
C PRO A 30 -13.26 -14.76 6.02
N ARG A 31 -11.96 -14.80 5.78
CA ARG A 31 -11.39 -15.54 4.66
C ARG A 31 -11.66 -17.02 4.92
N THR A 32 -12.89 -17.47 4.68
CA THR A 32 -13.19 -18.87 4.46
C THR A 32 -12.41 -19.23 3.22
N GLY A 33 -11.29 -19.93 3.43
CA GLY A 33 -10.44 -20.38 2.35
C GLY A 33 -11.30 -21.03 1.26
N ALA A 34 -11.06 -20.66 0.00
CA ALA A 34 -11.69 -21.33 -1.11
C ALA A 34 -11.47 -22.85 -0.94
N PRO A 35 -12.49 -23.70 -1.10
CA PRO A 35 -12.33 -25.13 -0.93
C PRO A 35 -11.38 -25.64 -2.03
N SER A 36 -10.12 -25.90 -1.68
CA SER A 36 -9.14 -26.47 -2.59
C SER A 36 -9.48 -27.94 -2.81
N SER A 37 -9.86 -28.29 -4.04
CA SER A 37 -10.08 -29.67 -4.48
C SER A 37 -8.89 -30.57 -4.11
N VAL A 38 -9.17 -31.69 -3.45
CA VAL A 38 -8.19 -32.72 -3.04
C VAL A 38 -7.75 -33.62 -4.20
N ARG A 39 -8.20 -33.36 -5.45
CA ARG A 39 -8.10 -34.34 -6.55
C ARG A 39 -6.86 -34.25 -7.44
N TYR A 40 -5.92 -33.35 -7.19
CA TYR A 40 -4.67 -33.35 -7.95
C TYR A 40 -3.46 -33.21 -7.02
N ALA A 41 -3.16 -34.31 -6.35
CA ALA A 41 -1.87 -34.58 -5.73
C ALA A 41 -0.80 -34.73 -6.82
N TYR A 42 -0.32 -33.63 -7.39
CA TYR A 42 0.98 -33.56 -8.06
C TYR A 42 1.42 -32.09 -8.23
N ASN A 43 1.84 -31.46 -7.13
CA ASN A 43 2.19 -30.04 -7.11
C ASN A 43 3.69 -29.82 -6.84
N TRP A 44 4.55 -30.44 -7.68
CA TRP A 44 6.02 -30.33 -7.64
C TRP A 44 6.53 -28.90 -7.98
N HIS A 45 5.67 -28.03 -8.53
CA HIS A 45 5.94 -26.61 -8.74
C HIS A 45 5.21 -25.73 -7.71
N LYS A 46 5.38 -26.01 -6.42
CA LYS A 46 5.01 -25.03 -5.39
C LYS A 46 6.25 -24.16 -5.12
N ASP A 47 6.62 -23.35 -6.11
CA ASP A 47 7.47 -22.19 -5.86
C ASP A 47 6.85 -21.43 -4.69
N LYS A 48 7.63 -21.36 -3.61
CA LYS A 48 7.36 -20.75 -2.31
C LYS A 48 6.11 -19.89 -2.36
N GLY A 49 4.97 -20.45 -1.97
CA GLY A 49 3.68 -19.79 -2.08
C GLY A 49 3.81 -18.36 -1.57
N ALA A 50 3.62 -17.39 -2.48
CA ALA A 50 3.73 -15.99 -2.14
C ALA A 50 2.93 -15.76 -0.87
N LYS A 51 3.60 -15.40 0.22
CA LYS A 51 2.92 -15.13 1.49
C LYS A 51 1.87 -14.09 1.17
N ASN A 52 0.60 -14.47 1.27
CA ASN A 52 -0.53 -13.63 0.95
C ASN A 52 -0.69 -12.59 2.08
N MET A 53 0.26 -11.67 2.14
CA MET A 53 0.28 -10.56 3.08
C MET A 53 -0.70 -9.49 2.59
N PRO A 54 -1.43 -8.82 3.49
CA PRO A 54 -2.20 -7.64 3.13
C PRO A 54 -1.27 -6.59 2.48
N ARG A 55 -1.70 -6.07 1.33
CA ARG A 55 -1.01 -5.03 0.57
C ARG A 55 -1.68 -3.69 0.80
N LEU A 56 -0.91 -2.69 1.20
CA LEU A 56 -1.33 -1.30 1.22
C LEU A 56 -0.78 -0.61 -0.03
N ILE A 57 -1.65 -0.17 -0.92
CA ILE A 57 -1.27 0.58 -2.12
C ILE A 57 -1.57 2.06 -1.88
N VAL A 58 -0.54 2.90 -1.96
CA VAL A 58 -0.63 4.36 -1.81
C VAL A 58 -0.29 5.02 -3.13
N PHE A 59 -1.19 5.87 -3.63
CA PHE A 59 -0.96 6.64 -4.85
C PHE A 59 -1.03 8.14 -4.54
N VAL A 60 0.06 8.86 -4.80
CA VAL A 60 0.15 10.31 -4.61
C VAL A 60 0.01 11.01 -5.95
N VAL A 61 -1.04 11.81 -6.09
CA VAL A 61 -1.25 12.65 -7.29
C VAL A 61 -0.36 13.89 -7.19
N GLY A 62 0.36 14.22 -8.27
CA GLY A 62 1.22 15.41 -8.32
C GLY A 62 2.69 15.13 -8.03
N GLY A 63 3.05 13.88 -7.74
CA GLY A 63 4.42 13.41 -7.62
C GLY A 63 4.77 12.97 -6.20
N ILE A 64 5.89 12.25 -6.06
CA ILE A 64 6.38 11.74 -4.77
C ILE A 64 7.83 12.09 -4.54
N THR A 65 8.18 12.42 -3.31
CA THR A 65 9.56 12.68 -2.90
C THR A 65 10.28 11.41 -2.44
N TYR A 66 11.61 11.42 -2.52
CA TYR A 66 12.44 10.32 -2.01
C TYR A 66 12.23 10.03 -0.51
N SER A 67 11.91 11.04 0.28
CA SER A 67 11.64 10.90 1.72
C SER A 67 10.38 10.07 1.98
N GLU A 68 9.35 10.22 1.14
CA GLU A 68 8.09 9.48 1.25
C GLU A 68 8.26 8.03 0.77
N MET A 69 9.03 7.83 -0.29
CA MET A 69 9.41 6.49 -0.74
C MET A 69 10.21 5.75 0.34
N ARG A 70 11.15 6.42 1.00
CA ARG A 70 11.89 5.86 2.14
C ARG A 70 10.95 5.49 3.29
N ALA A 71 9.97 6.33 3.62
CA ALA A 71 9.00 6.04 4.67
C ALA A 71 8.22 4.75 4.42
N ALA A 72 7.80 4.49 3.17
CA ALA A 72 7.13 3.23 2.81
C ALA A 72 7.99 1.99 3.10
N TYR A 73 9.30 2.06 2.84
CA TYR A 73 10.24 0.98 3.16
C TYR A 73 10.42 0.80 4.67
N GLU A 74 10.52 1.89 5.42
CA GLU A 74 10.61 1.84 6.89
C GLU A 74 9.39 1.16 7.51
N VAL A 75 8.19 1.51 7.05
CA VAL A 75 6.92 0.92 7.52
C VAL A 75 6.84 -0.56 7.12
N THR A 76 7.20 -0.93 5.90
CA THR A 76 7.24 -2.33 5.46
C THR A 76 8.21 -3.16 6.31
N LYS A 77 9.39 -2.60 6.62
CA LYS A 77 10.42 -3.26 7.44
C LYS A 77 10.03 -3.36 8.92
N SER A 78 9.22 -2.42 9.42
CA SER A 78 8.78 -2.38 10.83
C SER A 78 7.89 -3.57 11.25
N GLY A 79 7.53 -4.46 10.32
CA GLY A 79 7.29 -5.86 10.67
C GLY A 79 5.84 -6.23 10.97
N LYS A 80 4.87 -5.44 10.54
CA LYS A 80 3.44 -5.75 10.78
C LYS A 80 2.82 -6.78 9.82
N ASN A 81 3.63 -7.48 9.01
CA ASN A 81 3.18 -8.44 7.98
C ASN A 81 2.33 -7.79 6.87
N TRP A 82 2.58 -6.51 6.57
CA TRP A 82 1.98 -5.76 5.47
C TRP A 82 3.05 -5.44 4.41
N GLU A 83 2.65 -5.48 3.15
CA GLU A 83 3.46 -5.01 2.03
C GLU A 83 2.96 -3.63 1.61
N VAL A 84 3.77 -2.59 1.80
CA VAL A 84 3.43 -1.22 1.39
C VAL A 84 4.03 -0.93 0.02
N VAL A 85 3.17 -0.64 -0.95
CA VAL A 85 3.55 -0.21 -2.30
C VAL A 85 3.15 1.23 -2.46
N ILE A 86 4.10 2.09 -2.77
CA ILE A 86 3.85 3.51 -3.01
C ILE A 86 4.19 3.89 -4.45
N GLY A 87 3.34 4.70 -5.06
CA GLY A 87 3.52 5.23 -6.40
C GLY A 87 2.97 6.64 -6.53
N SER A 88 3.30 7.27 -7.65
CA SER A 88 2.85 8.61 -8.02
C SER A 88 2.82 8.78 -9.53
N THR A 89 2.45 9.97 -10.00
CA THR A 89 2.59 10.39 -11.40
C THR A 89 4.06 10.45 -11.84
N HIS A 90 4.92 11.03 -11.00
CA HIS A 90 6.37 11.18 -11.24
C HIS A 90 7.13 11.26 -9.92
N ILE A 91 8.44 11.02 -9.96
CA ILE A 91 9.32 11.20 -8.79
C ILE A 91 9.79 12.64 -8.78
N LEU A 92 9.66 13.31 -7.64
CA LEU A 92 9.97 14.71 -7.44
C LEU A 92 11.28 14.89 -6.69
N THR A 93 12.13 15.73 -7.25
CA THR A 93 13.16 16.46 -6.49
C THR A 93 12.64 17.83 -6.06
N PRO A 94 13.20 18.43 -4.98
CA PRO A 94 12.80 19.77 -4.54
C PRO A 94 12.91 20.85 -5.63
N LYS A 95 13.84 20.69 -6.57
CA LYS A 95 14.02 21.62 -7.70
C LYS A 95 12.90 21.47 -8.74
N GLU A 96 12.56 20.24 -9.10
CA GLU A 96 11.46 19.95 -10.04
C GLU A 96 10.13 20.43 -9.47
N PHE A 97 9.88 20.22 -8.17
CA PHE A 97 8.67 20.72 -7.53
C PHE A 97 8.51 22.24 -7.66
N LEU A 98 9.59 23.01 -7.43
CA LEU A 98 9.56 24.47 -7.61
C LEU A 98 9.39 24.87 -9.09
N SER A 99 9.96 24.10 -10.01
CA SER A 99 9.78 24.32 -11.45
C SER A 99 8.32 24.05 -11.88
N ASP A 100 7.73 22.97 -11.38
CA ASP A 100 6.34 22.59 -11.66
C ASP A 100 5.38 23.66 -11.12
N LEU A 101 5.64 24.20 -9.93
CA LEU A 101 4.88 25.32 -9.36
C LEU A 101 5.02 26.60 -10.19
N ARG A 102 6.22 26.91 -10.67
CA ARG A 102 6.45 28.08 -11.54
C ARG A 102 5.68 27.98 -12.85
N ASN A 103 5.64 26.79 -13.45
CA ASN A 103 4.98 26.54 -14.73
C ASN A 103 3.45 26.54 -14.63
N LEU A 104 2.90 26.56 -13.41
CA LEU A 104 1.46 26.65 -13.17
C LEU A 104 0.95 28.11 -13.18
N SER A 105 1.85 29.10 -13.19
CA SER A 105 1.54 30.53 -13.33
C SER A 105 1.73 31.01 -14.77
#